data_AF-A0A8J5BDQ9-F1
#
_entry.id   AF-A0A8J5BDQ9-F1
#
_cell.length_a   1.000
_cell.length_b   1.000
_cell.length_c   1.000
_cell.angle_alpha   90.00
_cell.angle_beta   90.00
_cell.angle_gamma   90.00
#
_symmetry.space_group_name_H-M   'P 1'
#
loop_
_entity.id
_entity.type
_entity.pdbx_description
1 polymer ?
#
loop_
_entity_poly.entity_id
_entity_poly.type
_entity_poly.pdbx_seq_one_letter_code
_entity_poly.pdbx_strand_id
1 'polypeptide(L)'
;MSPPRCTATTVKGEQCKNKSIVTVSSGNYCGVHGKVKPPTTGKYNRKILVDNKPQIEAKQGYIYVYSLCEGKSGRVNANPQIFNHEKNAFENLPSNLTLVKVGYTTKTPRKRLQEWSNQCQHAIELLPNSKYPIQKRNQATYDGSENGWLIYKEAKSPQAIEYQVHSLLWQLFGKGHVVCEGCHKNIADGEVRKQKDNGMNRHVEWFCLDRRDVPVVYEIVGCLTNGGDPEELPVVATRLKLKPKAKKSGGCCCQ
;
A
#
# COMPACT_ATOMS: atom_id res chain seq x y z
N MET A 1 18.02 -17.20 -37.01
CA MET A 1 17.42 -18.39 -36.35
C MET A 1 16.36 -17.91 -35.36
N SER A 2 15.13 -18.43 -35.44
CA SER A 2 14.06 -18.07 -34.50
C SER A 2 14.31 -18.72 -33.12
N PRO A 3 14.10 -18.02 -32.00
CA PRO A 3 14.33 -18.58 -30.68
C PRO A 3 13.39 -19.77 -30.42
N PRO A 4 13.88 -20.83 -29.73
CA PRO A 4 13.09 -22.04 -29.48
C PRO A 4 11.85 -21.74 -28.62
N ARG A 5 10.79 -22.53 -28.78
CA ARG A 5 9.56 -22.39 -28.00
C ARG A 5 9.69 -23.04 -26.62
N CYS A 6 8.91 -22.54 -25.66
CA CYS A 6 8.81 -23.13 -24.33
C CYS A 6 8.21 -24.55 -24.40
N THR A 7 8.80 -25.46 -23.64
CA THR A 7 8.45 -26.89 -23.61
C THR A 7 7.48 -27.26 -22.47
N ALA A 8 7.18 -26.33 -21.55
CA ALA A 8 6.28 -26.58 -20.43
C ALA A 8 4.79 -26.53 -20.83
N THR A 9 3.95 -27.24 -20.07
CA THR A 9 2.49 -27.20 -20.16
C THR A 9 1.89 -26.20 -19.17
N THR A 10 0.81 -25.54 -19.56
CA THR A 10 0.04 -24.64 -18.71
C THR A 10 -0.79 -25.42 -17.70
N VAL A 11 -1.37 -24.72 -16.72
CA VAL A 11 -2.31 -25.31 -15.73
C VAL A 11 -3.55 -25.95 -16.37
N LYS A 12 -3.85 -25.63 -17.64
CA LYS A 12 -4.94 -26.24 -18.42
C LYS A 12 -4.48 -27.46 -19.25
N GLY A 13 -3.24 -27.92 -19.08
CA GLY A 13 -2.66 -29.03 -19.82
C GLY A 13 -2.15 -28.69 -21.22
N GLU A 14 -2.39 -27.46 -21.71
CA GLU A 14 -1.95 -27.04 -23.05
C GLU A 14 -0.48 -26.66 -23.11
N GLN A 15 0.17 -26.84 -24.27
CA GLN A 15 1.57 -26.43 -24.46
C GLN A 15 1.75 -24.91 -24.41
N CYS A 16 2.78 -24.44 -23.70
CA CYS A 16 3.10 -23.02 -23.60
C CYS A 16 3.53 -22.43 -24.95
N LYS A 17 2.87 -21.34 -25.37
CA LYS A 17 3.13 -20.68 -26.66
C LYS A 17 4.24 -19.63 -26.61
N ASN A 18 4.80 -19.36 -25.43
CA ASN A 18 5.82 -18.32 -25.25
C ASN A 18 7.18 -18.73 -25.82
N LYS A 19 7.95 -17.73 -26.26
CA LYS A 19 9.36 -17.90 -26.64
C LYS A 19 10.20 -18.28 -25.42
N SER A 20 11.13 -19.20 -25.61
CA SER A 20 12.12 -19.57 -24.59
C SER A 20 13.08 -18.40 -24.34
N ILE A 21 13.48 -18.24 -23.09
CA ILE A 21 14.55 -17.32 -22.70
C ILE A 21 15.70 -18.06 -21.99
N VAL A 22 15.50 -19.34 -21.65
CA VAL A 22 16.51 -20.19 -21.00
C VAL A 22 16.43 -21.60 -21.56
N THR A 23 17.59 -22.18 -21.86
CA THR A 23 17.73 -23.57 -22.30
C THR A 23 18.56 -24.30 -21.25
N VAL A 24 18.04 -25.42 -20.78
CA VAL A 24 18.72 -26.33 -19.84
C VAL A 24 18.69 -27.75 -20.42
N SER A 25 19.43 -28.68 -19.81
CA SER A 25 19.47 -30.08 -20.27
C SER A 25 18.10 -30.75 -20.36
N SER A 26 17.12 -30.31 -19.54
CA SER A 26 15.75 -30.83 -19.53
C SER A 26 14.79 -30.16 -20.52
N GLY A 27 15.20 -29.09 -21.23
CA GLY A 27 14.36 -28.41 -22.21
C GLY A 27 14.50 -26.89 -22.28
N ASN A 28 13.57 -26.26 -23.00
CA ASN A 28 13.52 -24.82 -23.25
C ASN A 28 12.37 -24.18 -22.46
N TYR A 29 12.63 -23.10 -21.71
CA TYR A 29 11.63 -22.49 -20.82
C TYR A 29 11.51 -20.97 -20.98
N CYS A 30 10.28 -20.45 -20.90
CA CYS A 30 10.02 -19.00 -20.88
C CYS A 30 10.17 -18.43 -19.46
N GLY A 31 10.17 -17.10 -19.31
CA GLY A 31 10.38 -16.46 -17.99
C GLY A 31 9.33 -16.77 -16.92
N VAL A 32 8.18 -17.31 -17.31
CA VAL A 32 7.15 -17.81 -16.39
C VAL A 32 7.51 -19.21 -15.89
N HIS A 33 7.89 -20.11 -16.79
CA HIS A 33 8.20 -21.52 -16.49
C HIS A 33 9.67 -21.78 -16.11
N GLY A 34 10.56 -20.80 -16.27
CA GLY A 34 11.97 -20.89 -15.85
C GLY A 34 12.21 -20.60 -14.36
N LYS A 35 11.14 -20.37 -13.57
CA LYS A 35 11.21 -20.13 -12.11
C LYS A 35 11.09 -21.43 -11.30
N VAL A 36 11.67 -22.52 -11.77
CA VAL A 36 11.78 -23.76 -10.98
C VAL A 36 13.15 -23.76 -10.31
N LYS A 37 13.20 -23.65 -8.98
CA LYS A 37 14.45 -23.81 -8.23
C LYS A 37 14.97 -25.24 -8.47
N PRO A 38 16.22 -25.46 -8.91
CA PRO A 38 16.78 -26.80 -8.90
C PRO A 38 17.04 -27.23 -7.43
N PRO A 39 16.99 -28.55 -7.13
CA PRO A 39 17.34 -29.06 -5.81
C PRO A 39 18.82 -28.79 -5.53
N THR A 40 19.10 -28.33 -4.32
CA THR A 40 20.43 -27.96 -3.83
C THR A 40 21.34 -29.16 -3.64
N THR A 41 22.33 -29.33 -4.53
CA THR A 41 23.61 -30.01 -4.19
C THR A 41 24.72 -29.47 -5.08
N GLY A 42 25.64 -28.67 -4.52
CA GLY A 42 26.88 -28.29 -5.19
C GLY A 42 27.44 -26.94 -4.75
N LYS A 43 28.53 -26.96 -4.00
CA LYS A 43 29.36 -25.78 -3.69
C LYS A 43 29.95 -25.24 -4.99
N TYR A 44 29.61 -24.01 -5.39
CA TYR A 44 30.29 -23.32 -6.48
C TYR A 44 31.04 -22.08 -6.00
N ASN A 45 32.33 -22.07 -6.35
CA ASN A 45 33.32 -21.05 -6.06
C ASN A 45 32.94 -19.71 -6.70
N ARG A 46 32.93 -18.67 -5.87
CA ARG A 46 32.62 -17.30 -6.24
C ARG A 46 33.90 -16.62 -6.73
N LYS A 47 34.22 -16.71 -8.02
CA LYS A 47 35.16 -15.76 -8.65
C LYS A 47 34.97 -15.71 -10.17
N ILE A 48 34.81 -14.47 -10.63
CA ILE A 48 34.96 -13.96 -12.00
C ILE A 48 33.75 -14.20 -12.93
N LEU A 49 32.92 -13.17 -13.04
CA LEU A 49 32.51 -12.55 -14.31
C LEU A 49 32.03 -11.14 -13.96
N VAL A 50 32.99 -10.22 -13.90
CA VAL A 50 32.73 -8.78 -13.97
C VAL A 50 32.64 -8.48 -15.46
N ASP A 51 31.44 -8.27 -15.96
CA ASP A 51 31.25 -7.57 -17.24
C ASP A 51 30.00 -6.70 -17.18
N ASN A 52 30.22 -5.44 -17.54
CA ASN A 52 29.36 -4.29 -17.40
C ASN A 52 28.02 -4.45 -18.14
N LYS A 53 26.96 -4.80 -17.40
CA LYS A 53 25.57 -4.49 -17.75
C LYS A 53 24.91 -3.83 -16.54
N PRO A 54 24.22 -2.68 -16.69
CA PRO A 54 23.60 -2.00 -15.57
C PRO A 54 22.61 -2.96 -14.89
N GLN A 55 22.74 -3.09 -13.56
CA GLN A 55 21.80 -3.83 -12.73
C GLN A 55 20.44 -3.12 -12.75
N ILE A 56 19.65 -3.38 -13.80
CA ILE A 56 18.26 -2.94 -13.92
C ILE A 56 17.41 -4.22 -13.85
N GLU A 57 16.51 -4.46 -12.91
CA GLU A 57 16.14 -3.84 -11.63
C GLU A 57 15.14 -4.86 -11.06
N ALA A 58 15.31 -5.31 -9.82
CA ALA A 58 14.32 -6.17 -9.18
C ALA A 58 13.04 -5.34 -8.93
N LYS A 59 12.13 -5.25 -9.92
CA LYS A 59 10.94 -4.40 -9.79
C LYS A 59 10.12 -4.81 -8.57
N GLN A 60 10.01 -3.87 -7.65
CA GLN A 60 9.22 -4.01 -6.45
C GLN A 60 8.50 -2.71 -6.14
N GLY A 61 7.39 -2.91 -5.44
CA GLY A 61 6.42 -1.87 -5.23
C GLY A 61 6.86 -0.77 -4.27
N TYR A 62 5.98 0.21 -4.18
CA TYR A 62 6.07 1.32 -3.24
C TYR A 62 5.06 1.13 -2.12
N ILE A 63 5.44 1.57 -0.92
CA ILE A 63 4.47 2.08 0.06
C ILE A 63 4.38 3.58 -0.15
N TYR A 64 3.17 4.12 -0.18
CA TYR A 64 2.95 5.55 -0.37
C TYR A 64 1.82 6.03 0.53
N VAL A 65 1.86 7.32 0.85
CA VAL A 65 0.92 7.97 1.76
C VAL A 65 0.20 9.06 0.98
N TYR A 66 -1.10 9.19 1.16
CA TYR A 66 -1.88 10.23 0.49
C TYR A 66 -3.02 10.72 1.38
N SER A 67 -3.50 11.91 1.09
CA SER A 67 -4.63 12.53 1.76
C SER A 67 -5.72 12.89 0.76
N LEU A 68 -6.92 13.16 1.25
CA LEU A 68 -7.87 13.98 0.50
C LEU A 68 -7.33 15.41 0.43
N CYS A 69 -7.46 16.06 -0.73
CA CYS A 69 -7.16 17.48 -0.85
C CYS A 69 -8.04 18.27 0.12
N GLU A 70 -7.57 19.44 0.57
CA GLU A 70 -8.32 20.32 1.45
C GLU A 70 -8.68 21.61 0.72
N GLY A 71 -9.91 22.09 0.90
CA GLY A 71 -10.42 23.29 0.24
C GLY A 71 -11.02 23.04 -1.15
N LYS A 72 -11.26 24.11 -1.90
CA LYS A 72 -11.83 24.03 -3.26
C LYS A 72 -10.69 24.02 -4.28
N SER A 73 -10.41 22.86 -4.88
CA SER A 73 -9.61 22.77 -6.10
C SER A 73 -10.52 22.50 -7.31
N GLY A 74 -10.96 23.56 -7.99
CA GLY A 74 -11.84 23.43 -9.16
C GLY A 74 -13.22 22.88 -8.83
N ARG A 75 -13.67 21.83 -9.55
CA ARG A 75 -15.04 21.25 -9.49
C ARG A 75 -15.24 20.15 -8.45
N VAL A 76 -14.21 19.73 -7.71
CA VAL A 76 -14.31 18.59 -6.78
C VAL A 76 -14.50 19.11 -5.35
N ASN A 77 -15.63 18.75 -4.74
CA ASN A 77 -15.91 19.10 -3.36
C ASN A 77 -15.03 18.22 -2.46
N ALA A 78 -14.02 18.82 -1.86
CA ALA A 78 -13.03 18.10 -1.07
C ALA A 78 -13.44 17.94 0.39
N ASN A 79 -14.67 18.35 0.77
CA ASN A 79 -15.18 18.27 2.15
C ASN A 79 -15.17 16.80 2.62
N PRO A 80 -14.15 16.38 3.39
CA PRO A 80 -14.06 15.01 3.82
C PRO A 80 -15.15 14.82 4.86
N GLN A 81 -16.11 13.96 4.57
CA GLN A 81 -17.06 13.50 5.56
C GLN A 81 -16.50 12.27 6.24
N ILE A 82 -16.54 12.27 7.57
CA ILE A 82 -16.26 11.10 8.39
C ILE A 82 -17.58 10.50 8.85
N PHE A 83 -17.66 9.17 8.84
CA PHE A 83 -18.81 8.48 9.42
C PHE A 83 -18.65 8.36 10.94
N ASN A 84 -19.55 8.99 11.68
CA ASN A 84 -19.69 8.86 13.12
C ASN A 84 -20.56 7.63 13.44
N HIS A 85 -19.95 6.56 13.97
CA HIS A 85 -20.64 5.31 14.29
C HIS A 85 -21.63 5.44 15.45
N GLU A 86 -21.37 6.34 16.40
CA GLU A 86 -22.24 6.52 17.57
C GLU A 86 -23.54 7.20 17.18
N LYS A 87 -23.45 8.22 16.32
CA LYS A 87 -24.60 8.96 15.79
C LYS A 87 -25.20 8.31 14.55
N ASN A 88 -24.56 7.27 14.01
CA ASN A 88 -24.90 6.64 12.74
C ASN A 88 -25.09 7.68 11.61
N ALA A 89 -24.20 8.68 11.56
CA ALA A 89 -24.35 9.87 10.71
C ALA A 89 -23.01 10.33 10.13
N PHE A 90 -23.08 11.04 9.00
CA PHE A 90 -21.91 11.68 8.40
C PHE A 90 -21.71 13.08 8.97
N GLU A 91 -20.48 13.37 9.36
CA GLU A 91 -20.09 14.67 9.92
C GLU A 91 -18.95 15.26 9.11
N ASN A 92 -18.88 16.59 9.06
CA ASN A 92 -17.74 17.28 8.47
C ASN A 92 -16.48 17.01 9.30
N LEU A 93 -15.34 16.77 8.62
CA LEU A 93 -14.07 16.62 9.30
C LEU A 93 -13.68 17.93 10.03
N PRO A 94 -13.41 17.89 11.35
CA PRO A 94 -12.91 19.05 12.09
C PRO A 94 -11.63 19.63 11.48
N SER A 95 -11.48 20.95 11.56
CA SER A 95 -10.38 21.67 10.90
C SER A 95 -8.99 21.29 11.41
N ASN A 96 -8.86 20.82 12.65
CA ASN A 96 -7.61 20.35 13.25
C ASN A 96 -7.25 18.90 12.87
N LEU A 97 -8.18 18.17 12.24
CA LEU A 97 -8.00 16.79 11.79
C LEU A 97 -7.73 16.72 10.29
N THR A 98 -7.19 15.59 9.87
CA THR A 98 -6.97 15.25 8.46
C THR A 98 -7.17 13.74 8.25
N LEU A 99 -7.49 13.34 7.02
CA LEU A 99 -7.68 11.94 6.65
C LEU A 99 -6.51 11.48 5.79
N VAL A 100 -5.74 10.55 6.32
CA VAL A 100 -4.60 9.95 5.61
C VAL A 100 -4.93 8.52 5.24
N LYS A 101 -4.42 8.07 4.10
CA LYS A 101 -4.41 6.65 3.72
C LYS A 101 -2.99 6.24 3.34
N VAL A 102 -2.63 5.03 3.76
CA VAL A 102 -1.41 4.35 3.32
C VAL A 102 -1.81 3.28 2.32
N GLY A 103 -1.15 3.27 1.18
CA GLY A 103 -1.37 2.27 0.14
C GLY A 103 -0.05 1.63 -0.29
N TYR A 104 -0.18 0.51 -1.00
CA TYR A 104 0.93 -0.10 -1.72
C TYR A 104 0.62 -0.24 -3.21
N THR A 105 1.65 -0.31 -4.04
CA THR A 105 1.50 -0.53 -5.48
C THR A 105 2.73 -1.20 -6.06
N THR A 106 2.57 -2.07 -7.06
CA THR A 106 3.68 -2.59 -7.88
C THR A 106 3.98 -1.73 -9.10
N LYS A 107 3.15 -0.70 -9.34
CA LYS A 107 3.38 0.38 -10.29
C LYS A 107 4.05 1.55 -9.56
N THR A 108 4.03 2.75 -10.13
CA THR A 108 4.41 3.96 -9.42
C THR A 108 3.24 4.51 -8.57
N PRO A 109 3.51 5.20 -7.44
CA PRO A 109 2.48 5.87 -6.63
C PRO A 109 1.63 6.82 -7.47
N ARG A 110 2.24 7.64 -8.32
CA ARG A 110 1.53 8.59 -9.18
C ARG A 110 0.49 7.91 -10.07
N LYS A 111 0.87 6.81 -10.74
CA LYS A 111 -0.06 6.01 -11.56
C LYS A 111 -1.19 5.42 -10.73
N ARG A 112 -0.87 4.90 -9.54
CA ARG A 112 -1.88 4.30 -8.66
C ARG A 112 -2.87 5.33 -8.11
N LEU A 113 -2.40 6.54 -7.79
CA LEU A 113 -3.26 7.65 -7.39
C LEU A 113 -4.17 8.07 -8.53
N GLN A 114 -3.66 8.17 -9.76
CA GLN A 114 -4.49 8.52 -10.91
C GLN A 114 -5.63 7.51 -11.12
N GLU A 115 -5.35 6.21 -10.99
CA GLU A 115 -6.38 5.16 -11.02
C GLU A 115 -7.44 5.37 -9.92
N TRP A 116 -6.99 5.66 -8.69
CA TRP A 116 -7.87 5.90 -7.55
C TRP A 116 -8.73 7.15 -7.73
N SER A 117 -8.16 8.25 -8.21
CA SER A 117 -8.88 9.49 -8.49
C SER A 117 -9.94 9.27 -9.56
N ASN A 118 -9.61 8.55 -10.64
CA ASN A 118 -10.56 8.19 -11.69
C ASN A 118 -11.69 7.28 -11.17
N GLN A 119 -11.39 6.32 -10.30
CA GLN A 119 -12.39 5.39 -9.77
C GLN A 119 -13.31 6.06 -8.72
N CYS A 120 -12.72 6.80 -7.80
CA CYS A 120 -13.43 7.29 -6.61
C CYS A 120 -13.95 8.72 -6.78
N GLN A 121 -13.48 9.43 -7.81
CA GLN A 121 -13.79 10.84 -8.09
C GLN A 121 -13.45 11.78 -6.90
N HIS A 122 -12.47 11.39 -6.08
CA HIS A 122 -11.94 12.23 -5.01
C HIS A 122 -10.73 13.02 -5.48
N ALA A 123 -10.64 14.27 -5.03
CA ALA A 123 -9.41 15.05 -5.08
C ALA A 123 -8.46 14.49 -4.02
N ILE A 124 -7.35 13.91 -4.47
CA ILE A 124 -6.35 13.28 -3.62
C ILE A 124 -5.00 13.93 -3.85
N GLU A 125 -4.23 14.08 -2.78
CA GLU A 125 -2.86 14.58 -2.83
C GLU A 125 -1.88 13.54 -2.33
N LEU A 126 -0.77 13.39 -3.05
CA LEU A 126 0.32 12.52 -2.63
C LEU A 126 1.13 13.21 -1.53
N LEU A 127 1.42 12.47 -0.48
CA LEU A 127 2.27 12.88 0.64
C LEU A 127 3.58 12.09 0.60
N PRO A 128 4.68 12.58 1.18
CA PRO A 128 4.96 13.92 1.72
C PRO A 128 4.76 15.10 0.74
N ASN A 129 4.43 16.29 1.27
CA ASN A 129 4.33 17.56 0.53
C ASN A 129 4.94 18.71 1.34
N SER A 130 4.83 19.96 0.88
CA SER A 130 5.40 21.12 1.60
C SER A 130 4.82 21.32 3.01
N LYS A 131 3.56 20.92 3.23
CA LYS A 131 2.88 20.99 4.54
C LYS A 131 3.38 19.91 5.49
N TYR A 132 3.72 18.74 4.95
CA TYR A 132 4.18 17.59 5.71
C TYR A 132 5.48 17.04 5.10
N PRO A 133 6.63 17.70 5.32
CA PRO A 133 7.89 17.30 4.71
C PRO A 133 8.41 15.98 5.29
N ILE A 134 9.16 15.23 4.47
CA ILE A 134 9.82 14.02 4.93
C ILE A 134 11.04 14.35 5.79
N GLN A 135 11.10 13.73 6.97
CA GLN A 135 12.26 13.85 7.85
C GLN A 135 13.44 13.02 7.33
N LYS A 136 14.68 13.51 7.52
CA LYS A 136 15.92 12.86 7.04
C LYS A 136 16.03 11.38 7.43
N ARG A 137 15.63 11.01 8.65
CA ARG A 137 15.64 9.62 9.13
C ARG A 137 14.73 8.66 8.35
N ASN A 138 13.74 9.19 7.62
CA ASN A 138 12.80 8.40 6.84
C ASN A 138 13.18 8.36 5.34
N GLN A 139 14.34 8.91 4.95
CA GLN A 139 14.72 9.05 3.54
C GLN A 139 15.45 7.84 2.95
N ALA A 140 15.91 6.88 3.77
CA ALA A 140 16.80 5.81 3.33
C ALA A 140 16.28 5.00 2.13
N THR A 141 14.98 4.67 2.12
CA THR A 141 14.29 3.96 1.04
C THR A 141 13.29 4.85 0.30
N TYR A 142 13.26 6.15 0.61
CA TYR A 142 12.31 7.08 0.01
C TYR A 142 12.77 7.56 -1.36
N ASP A 143 11.94 7.33 -2.36
CA ASP A 143 12.10 7.90 -3.69
C ASP A 143 11.33 9.23 -3.76
N GLY A 144 12.06 10.34 -3.74
CA GLY A 144 11.47 11.67 -3.86
C GLY A 144 10.91 11.98 -5.26
N SER A 145 11.31 11.25 -6.29
CA SER A 145 10.75 11.41 -7.64
C SER A 145 9.35 10.79 -7.73
N GLU A 146 9.09 9.74 -6.95
CA GLU A 146 7.81 9.03 -6.93
C GLU A 146 6.96 9.30 -5.69
N ASN A 147 7.50 10.02 -4.69
CA ASN A 147 6.88 10.27 -3.39
C ASN A 147 6.38 8.97 -2.73
N GLY A 148 7.28 8.00 -2.59
CA GLY A 148 7.00 6.72 -1.95
C GLY A 148 8.25 6.03 -1.46
N TRP A 149 8.07 5.06 -0.56
CA TRP A 149 9.14 4.20 -0.06
C TRP A 149 9.25 2.98 -0.95
N LEU A 150 10.39 2.83 -1.60
CA LEU A 150 10.70 1.68 -2.44
C LEU A 150 10.99 0.47 -1.54
N ILE A 151 10.34 -0.65 -1.83
CA ILE A 151 10.60 -1.90 -1.10
C ILE A 151 11.53 -2.77 -1.95
N TYR A 152 12.47 -3.51 -1.35
CA TYR A 152 13.38 -4.46 -2.04
C TYR A 152 13.13 -5.92 -1.63
N LYS A 153 13.46 -6.88 -2.50
CA LYS A 153 12.73 -8.18 -2.62
C LYS A 153 13.15 -9.15 -1.53
N GLU A 154 14.29 -8.85 -0.97
CA GLU A 154 14.98 -9.58 0.07
C GLU A 154 14.47 -9.19 1.47
N ALA A 155 13.65 -8.12 1.60
CA ALA A 155 13.17 -7.60 2.88
C ALA A 155 11.79 -8.17 3.28
N LYS A 156 10.69 -7.66 2.71
CA LYS A 156 9.29 -8.04 2.99
C LYS A 156 8.41 -7.69 1.76
N SER A 157 7.25 -8.34 1.59
CA SER A 157 6.30 -7.94 0.54
C SER A 157 5.68 -6.58 0.86
N PRO A 158 5.39 -5.70 -0.13
CA PRO A 158 4.72 -4.43 0.12
C PRO A 158 3.37 -4.60 0.83
N GLN A 159 2.65 -5.68 0.53
CA GLN A 159 1.40 -6.06 1.20
C GLN A 159 1.59 -6.30 2.71
N ALA A 160 2.64 -7.03 3.09
CA ALA A 160 2.92 -7.32 4.49
C ALA A 160 3.31 -6.06 5.26
N ILE A 161 4.03 -5.13 4.61
CA ILE A 161 4.38 -3.84 5.21
C ILE A 161 3.11 -2.99 5.39
N GLU A 162 2.28 -2.86 4.35
CA GLU A 162 1.04 -2.10 4.42
C GLU A 162 0.10 -2.61 5.52
N TYR A 163 -0.05 -3.93 5.65
CA TYR A 163 -0.80 -4.54 6.73
C TYR A 163 -0.26 -4.17 8.13
N GLN A 164 1.06 -4.21 8.33
CA GLN A 164 1.68 -3.80 9.60
C GLN A 164 1.45 -2.32 9.89
N VAL A 165 1.59 -1.46 8.87
CA VAL A 165 1.30 -0.02 8.98
C VAL A 165 -0.16 0.19 9.37
N HIS A 166 -1.11 -0.45 8.69
CA HIS A 166 -2.55 -0.31 8.98
C HIS A 166 -2.90 -0.78 10.40
N SER A 167 -2.38 -1.94 10.81
CA SER A 167 -2.59 -2.48 12.16
C SER A 167 -2.17 -1.48 13.23
N LEU A 168 -0.97 -0.92 13.09
CA LEU A 168 -0.44 0.05 14.06
C LEU A 168 -1.19 1.39 14.00
N LEU A 169 -1.50 1.90 12.80
CA LEU A 169 -2.25 3.15 12.67
C LEU A 169 -3.68 3.03 13.21
N TRP A 170 -4.35 1.89 13.05
CA TRP A 170 -5.64 1.64 13.71
C TRP A 170 -5.49 1.60 15.23
N GLN A 171 -4.44 0.95 15.73
CA GLN A 171 -4.15 0.94 17.16
C GLN A 171 -3.84 2.32 17.70
N LEU A 172 -3.24 3.23 16.95
CA LEU A 172 -2.88 4.58 17.41
C LEU A 172 -4.04 5.56 17.25
N PHE A 173 -4.61 5.65 16.05
CA PHE A 173 -5.51 6.72 15.62
C PHE A 173 -6.95 6.25 15.36
N GLY A 174 -7.21 4.94 15.38
CA GLY A 174 -8.52 4.39 15.04
C GLY A 174 -8.77 4.35 13.53
N LYS A 175 -10.03 4.14 13.16
CA LYS A 175 -10.47 4.03 11.75
C LYS A 175 -11.16 5.31 11.30
N GLY A 176 -10.75 5.82 10.15
CA GLY A 176 -11.48 6.84 9.40
C GLY A 176 -12.28 6.18 8.28
N HIS A 177 -13.52 6.62 8.08
CA HIS A 177 -14.37 6.17 6.98
C HIS A 177 -14.68 7.34 6.06
N VAL A 178 -14.35 7.19 4.79
CA VAL A 178 -14.61 8.19 3.74
C VAL A 178 -15.80 7.76 2.89
N VAL A 179 -16.75 8.67 2.70
CA VAL A 179 -17.86 8.49 1.76
C VAL A 179 -17.33 8.56 0.33
N CYS A 180 -17.75 7.61 -0.50
CA CYS A 180 -17.40 7.58 -1.91
C CYS A 180 -18.63 7.49 -2.80
N GLU A 181 -18.84 8.54 -3.58
CA GLU A 181 -19.85 8.62 -4.64
C GLU A 181 -19.31 8.05 -5.98
N GLY A 182 -18.00 7.92 -6.17
CA GLY A 182 -17.46 7.32 -7.39
C GLY A 182 -17.61 5.79 -7.46
N CYS A 183 -17.54 5.11 -6.32
CA CYS A 183 -17.42 3.64 -6.26
C CYS A 183 -18.72 2.85 -6.51
N HIS A 184 -19.72 3.38 -7.23
CA HIS A 184 -21.05 2.77 -7.38
C HIS A 184 -21.12 1.39 -8.11
N LYS A 185 -20.03 0.84 -8.67
CA LYS A 185 -20.10 -0.18 -9.73
C LYS A 185 -19.36 -1.52 -9.50
N ASN A 186 -19.16 -1.98 -8.27
CA ASN A 186 -18.65 -3.35 -8.03
C ASN A 186 -19.73 -4.33 -7.53
N ILE A 187 -21.00 -4.04 -7.75
CA ILE A 187 -22.08 -5.00 -7.50
C ILE A 187 -22.30 -5.72 -8.84
N ALA A 188 -21.91 -6.98 -8.93
CA ALA A 188 -22.30 -7.84 -10.03
C ALA A 188 -23.84 -7.86 -10.12
N ASP A 189 -24.39 -7.86 -11.33
CA ASP A 189 -25.83 -7.93 -11.56
C ASP A 189 -26.44 -9.06 -10.69
N GLY A 190 -27.20 -8.70 -9.65
CA GLY A 190 -27.91 -9.66 -8.79
C GLY A 190 -27.63 -9.63 -7.28
N GLU A 191 -26.61 -8.92 -6.79
CA GLU A 191 -26.41 -8.82 -5.33
C GLU A 191 -27.28 -7.73 -4.70
N VAL A 192 -28.30 -8.17 -3.95
CA VAL A 192 -29.21 -7.32 -3.18
C VAL A 192 -28.44 -6.63 -2.05
N ARG A 193 -28.46 -5.30 -2.03
CA ARG A 193 -27.94 -4.48 -0.93
C ARG A 193 -28.56 -4.94 0.38
N LYS A 194 -27.75 -5.38 1.36
CA LYS A 194 -28.19 -5.39 2.76
C LYS A 194 -28.42 -3.93 3.16
N GLN A 195 -29.69 -3.60 3.36
CA GLN A 195 -30.33 -2.29 3.42
C GLN A 195 -29.95 -1.43 4.65
N LYS A 196 -28.68 -1.36 5.04
CA LYS A 196 -28.25 -0.65 6.27
C LYS A 196 -27.33 0.56 6.09
N ASP A 197 -26.89 0.86 4.89
CA ASP A 197 -26.27 2.15 4.56
C ASP A 197 -27.11 2.76 3.43
N ASN A 198 -27.32 4.08 3.41
CA ASN A 198 -28.18 4.82 2.47
C ASN A 198 -27.74 4.75 0.97
N GLY A 199 -27.21 3.62 0.49
CA GLY A 199 -26.78 3.41 -0.89
C GLY A 199 -25.39 3.99 -1.24
N MET A 200 -24.69 4.60 -0.27
CA MET A 200 -23.35 5.17 -0.45
C MET A 200 -22.25 4.17 -0.10
N ASN A 201 -21.21 4.09 -0.94
CA ASN A 201 -20.03 3.27 -0.65
C ASN A 201 -19.11 3.98 0.35
N ARG A 202 -18.40 3.20 1.16
CA ARG A 202 -17.44 3.73 2.15
C ARG A 202 -16.07 3.11 1.93
N HIS A 203 -15.02 3.92 1.94
CA HIS A 203 -13.65 3.46 2.09
C HIS A 203 -13.29 3.41 3.57
N VAL A 204 -12.90 2.23 4.06
CA VAL A 204 -12.68 1.95 5.49
C VAL A 204 -11.22 1.94 5.91
N GLU A 205 -10.32 2.11 4.95
CA GLU A 205 -8.86 2.05 5.14
C GLU A 205 -8.25 3.47 5.20
N TRP A 206 -8.98 4.41 5.80
CA TRP A 206 -8.47 5.75 6.10
C TRP A 206 -8.18 5.87 7.60
N PHE A 207 -7.33 6.83 7.95
CA PHE A 207 -6.94 7.13 9.32
C PHE A 207 -7.28 8.60 9.58
N CYS A 208 -8.09 8.85 10.61
CA CYS A 208 -8.41 10.19 11.07
C CYS A 208 -7.41 10.56 12.17
N LEU A 209 -6.57 11.55 11.92
CA LEU A 209 -5.54 11.98 12.88
C LEU A 209 -5.49 13.49 12.99
N ASP A 210 -4.97 13.97 14.12
CA ASP A 210 -4.57 15.37 14.26
C ASP A 210 -3.47 15.67 13.22
N ARG A 211 -3.55 16.84 12.59
CA ARG A 211 -2.57 17.26 11.58
C ARG A 211 -1.13 17.19 12.06
N ARG A 212 -0.90 17.42 13.36
CA ARG A 212 0.42 17.33 14.00
C ARG A 212 0.99 15.91 14.00
N ASP A 213 0.14 14.90 13.81
CA ASP A 213 0.50 13.49 13.85
C ASP A 213 0.79 12.89 12.47
N VAL A 214 0.58 13.62 11.37
CA VAL A 214 0.92 13.15 10.01
C VAL A 214 2.39 12.70 9.90
N PRO A 215 3.39 13.42 10.46
CA PRO A 215 4.77 12.96 10.43
C PRO A 215 5.00 11.59 11.10
N VAL A 216 4.18 11.21 12.08
CA VAL A 216 4.27 9.90 12.75
C VAL A 216 3.98 8.77 11.76
N VAL A 217 3.08 8.99 10.80
CA VAL A 217 2.80 8.02 9.72
C VAL A 217 4.07 7.74 8.91
N TYR A 218 4.84 8.78 8.58
CA TYR A 218 6.10 8.63 7.83
C TYR A 218 7.18 7.92 8.64
N GLU A 219 7.23 8.14 9.96
CA GLU A 219 8.15 7.43 10.84
C GLU A 219 7.85 5.94 10.88
N ILE A 220 6.57 5.57 11.01
CA ILE A 220 6.12 4.17 11.00
C ILE A 220 6.44 3.50 9.66
N VAL A 221 6.08 4.15 8.54
CA VAL A 221 6.35 3.63 7.20
C VAL A 221 7.87 3.50 7.00
N GLY A 222 8.62 4.58 7.23
CA GLY A 222 10.08 4.59 7.10
C GLY A 222 10.74 3.49 7.91
N CYS A 223 10.39 3.36 9.20
CA CYS A 223 10.89 2.31 10.07
C CYS A 223 10.65 0.90 9.50
N LEU A 224 9.41 0.58 9.13
CA LEU A 224 9.04 -0.74 8.60
C LEU A 224 9.71 -1.05 7.25
N THR A 225 9.81 -0.06 6.37
CA THR A 225 10.49 -0.23 5.07
C THR A 225 12.00 -0.39 5.21
N ASN A 226 12.58 0.12 6.28
CA ASN A 226 13.99 -0.05 6.63
C ASN A 226 14.25 -1.33 7.46
N GLY A 227 13.22 -2.15 7.72
CA GLY A 227 13.34 -3.39 8.48
C GLY A 227 13.38 -3.21 10.00
N GLY A 228 13.10 -2.02 10.51
CA GLY A 228 13.01 -1.75 11.95
C GLY A 228 11.68 -2.18 12.57
N ASP A 229 11.62 -2.07 13.90
CA ASP A 229 10.41 -2.27 14.69
C ASP A 229 9.76 -0.92 15.03
N PRO A 230 8.55 -0.61 14.53
CA PRO A 230 7.90 0.66 14.80
C PRO A 230 7.41 0.79 16.25
N GLU A 231 7.28 -0.28 17.03
CA GLU A 231 6.91 -0.20 18.45
C GLU A 231 8.05 0.37 19.31
N GLU A 232 9.29 0.29 18.84
CA GLU A 232 10.46 0.89 19.49
C GLU A 232 10.57 2.40 19.25
N LEU A 233 9.81 2.96 18.30
CA LEU A 233 9.79 4.40 18.07
C LEU A 233 9.26 5.14 19.31
N PRO A 234 9.98 6.11 19.89
CA PRO A 234 9.56 6.77 21.14
C PRO A 234 8.15 7.35 21.08
N VAL A 235 7.75 7.92 19.93
CA VAL A 235 6.42 8.48 19.71
C VAL A 235 5.32 7.41 19.70
N VAL A 236 5.60 6.23 19.16
CA VAL A 236 4.68 5.09 19.11
C VAL A 236 4.59 4.45 20.50
N ALA A 237 5.74 4.13 21.10
CA ALA A 237 5.83 3.53 22.43
C ALA A 237 5.10 4.38 23.48
N THR A 238 5.27 5.70 23.45
CA THR A 238 4.57 6.62 24.36
C THR A 238 3.06 6.55 24.18
N ARG A 239 2.57 6.56 22.94
CA ARG A 239 1.13 6.51 22.66
C ARG A 239 0.50 5.16 23.02
N LEU A 240 1.20 4.06 22.76
CA LEU A 240 0.75 2.72 23.15
C LEU A 240 0.66 2.57 24.68
N LYS A 241 1.61 3.16 25.42
CA LYS A 241 1.59 3.17 26.90
C LYS A 241 0.47 4.03 27.50
N LEU A 242 0.11 5.13 26.82
CA LEU A 242 -0.96 6.03 27.26
C LEU A 242 -2.36 5.45 26.99
N LYS A 243 -2.49 4.42 26.15
CA LYS A 243 -3.79 3.77 25.95
C LYS A 243 -4.16 2.94 27.20
N PRO A 244 -5.36 3.16 27.79
CA PRO A 244 -5.83 2.27 28.83
C PRO A 244 -5.89 0.84 28.29
N LYS A 245 -5.37 -0.13 29.05
CA LYS A 245 -5.55 -1.56 28.72
C LYS A 245 -7.05 -1.84 28.69
N ALA A 246 -7.60 -2.02 27.49
CA ALA A 246 -9.01 -2.33 27.31
C ALA A 246 -9.35 -3.59 28.13
N LYS A 247 -10.24 -3.45 29.12
CA LYS A 247 -10.90 -4.61 29.72
C LYS A 247 -11.68 -5.28 28.59
N LYS A 248 -11.59 -6.61 28.48
CA LYS A 248 -12.42 -7.41 27.58
C LYS A 248 -13.88 -7.23 27.98
N SER A 249 -14.57 -6.28 27.37
CA SER A 249 -16.03 -6.19 27.33
C SER A 249 -16.41 -5.81 25.91
N GLY A 250 -17.27 -6.62 25.29
CA GLY A 250 -17.72 -6.42 23.92
C GLY A 250 -18.37 -5.04 23.73
N GLY A 251 -18.08 -4.42 22.58
CA GLY A 251 -18.52 -3.08 22.23
C GLY A 251 -17.40 -2.07 22.41
N CYS A 252 -16.66 -1.74 21.35
CA CYS A 252 -15.58 -0.76 21.44
C CYS A 252 -16.02 0.60 20.88
N CYS A 253 -15.99 1.57 21.80
CA CYS A 253 -16.19 3.01 21.68
C CYS A 253 -15.12 3.71 20.82
N CYS A 254 -15.47 4.89 20.31
CA CYS A 254 -14.54 5.99 20.07
C CYS A 254 -15.07 7.21 20.83
N GLN A 255 -14.29 7.72 21.78
CA GLN A 255 -14.45 9.09 22.30
C GLN A 255 -14.22 10.13 21.19
#